data_AF-A0A846BFY0-F1
#
_entry.id   AF-A0A846BFY0-F1
#
_cell.length_a   1.000
_cell.length_b   1.000
_cell.length_c   1.000
_cell.angle_alpha   90.00
_cell.angle_beta   90.00
_cell.angle_gamma   90.00
#
_symmetry.space_group_name_H-M   'P 1'
#
loop_
_entity.id
_entity.type
_entity.pdbx_description
1 polymer ?
#
loop_
_entity_poly.entity_id
_entity_poly.type
_entity_poly.pdbx_seq_one_letter_code
_entity_poly.pdbx_strand_id
1 'polypeptide(L)'
;MIKVYTQATQGHRWLQRYQGYPPVLACILGFTATGLIPGISAAGATPEDRKYTAIADAEFLVNGVTPQPQYPLPPLSVGASPVFISRAVVEAFNLPVYLFNAGLPQPPAVPAIDLAGVPANCLSTGNALPLKKVQQLLEQGLQWGHKLAEVAGEGYLIIGECVVGGTTTALAVLTGLGMAAAGKVNSSHLNCNHTQKWKIVQAGLRRAGGMGRRGDTGTRGRGDDEIDEIGRWGDEEFSGNFFNFSDPMQLVAAVGDPMQIVAAGMAIAASGSCGVLLAGGTQMLAVYALAQALALPSSGILQKYSLNWQPAQVVVGTTRWVAEDPTGDTVGLAEEISDVALMATLLNMATSRYPQLQAYEQGYVKEGVAAGGCAIAASLYQGWDSVRLLQAIEALVYRAC
;
A
#
# COMPACT_ATOMS: atom_id res chain seq x y z
N MET A 1 -14.58 -6.53 17.00
CA MET A 1 -13.99 -5.41 16.24
C MET A 1 -13.35 -5.82 14.93
N ILE A 2 -13.08 -7.10 14.67
CA ILE A 2 -12.38 -7.54 13.46
C ILE A 2 -13.29 -8.53 12.73
N LYS A 3 -13.45 -8.37 11.41
CA LYS A 3 -14.20 -9.28 10.54
C LYS A 3 -13.25 -9.87 9.52
N VAL A 4 -13.25 -11.19 9.37
CA VAL A 4 -12.48 -11.92 8.35
C VAL A 4 -13.39 -12.16 7.15
N TYR A 5 -12.96 -11.75 5.96
CA TYR A 5 -13.75 -11.81 4.73
C TYR A 5 -13.36 -13.01 3.86
N THR A 6 -12.07 -13.31 3.75
CA THR A 6 -11.54 -14.43 2.96
C THR A 6 -10.65 -15.33 3.81
N GLN A 7 -10.47 -16.58 3.39
CA GLN A 7 -9.67 -17.59 4.10
C GLN A 7 -9.98 -17.66 5.60
N ALA A 8 -11.27 -17.77 5.94
CA ALA A 8 -11.78 -17.63 7.30
C ALA A 8 -11.02 -18.47 8.33
N THR A 9 -10.70 -19.73 8.03
CA THR A 9 -9.95 -20.60 8.94
C THR A 9 -8.54 -20.08 9.22
N GLN A 10 -7.81 -19.63 8.19
CA GLN A 10 -6.48 -19.04 8.36
C GLN A 10 -6.56 -17.74 9.16
N GLY A 11 -7.46 -16.82 8.77
CA GLY A 11 -7.60 -15.52 9.44
C GLY A 11 -7.95 -15.65 10.93
N HIS A 12 -8.89 -16.52 11.29
CA HIS A 12 -9.24 -16.74 12.70
C HIS A 12 -8.11 -17.41 13.49
N ARG A 13 -7.37 -18.36 12.89
CA ARG A 13 -6.18 -18.96 13.54
C ARG A 13 -5.09 -17.92 13.77
N TRP A 14 -4.85 -17.04 12.79
CA TRP A 14 -3.87 -15.97 12.91
C TRP A 14 -4.26 -15.00 14.03
N LEU A 15 -5.52 -14.57 14.07
CA LEU A 15 -6.04 -13.70 15.14
C LEU A 15 -5.92 -14.36 16.52
N GLN A 16 -6.29 -15.64 16.64
CA GLN A 16 -6.16 -16.37 17.91
C GLN A 16 -4.70 -16.50 18.35
N ARG A 17 -3.77 -16.74 17.40
CA ARG A 17 -2.34 -16.90 17.68
C ARG A 17 -1.71 -15.61 18.22
N TYR A 18 -2.08 -14.46 17.66
CA TYR A 18 -1.46 -13.17 18.00
C TYR A 18 -2.27 -12.31 18.97
N GLN A 19 -3.35 -12.85 19.53
CA GLN A 19 -4.15 -12.18 20.55
C GLN A 19 -3.29 -11.86 21.79
N GLY A 20 -3.32 -10.61 22.24
CA GLY A 20 -2.56 -10.15 23.41
C GLY A 20 -1.07 -9.91 23.16
N TYR A 21 -0.55 -10.21 21.96
CA TYR A 21 0.84 -9.95 21.61
C TYR A 21 1.05 -8.51 21.08
N PRO A 22 2.15 -7.84 21.44
CA PRO A 22 2.45 -6.50 20.96
C PRO A 22 2.88 -6.52 19.49
N PRO A 23 2.42 -5.55 18.67
CA PRO A 23 2.92 -5.37 17.32
C PRO A 23 4.18 -4.48 17.27
N VAL A 24 4.95 -4.65 16.21
CA VAL A 24 5.93 -3.65 15.72
C VAL A 24 5.36 -3.02 14.45
N LEU A 25 5.43 -1.70 14.30
CA LEU A 25 4.96 -1.00 13.09
C LEU A 25 6.14 -0.62 12.19
N ALA A 26 6.17 -1.20 10.99
CA ALA A 26 6.96 -0.71 9.86
C ALA A 26 6.06 0.10 8.92
N CYS A 27 6.38 1.37 8.69
CA CYS A 27 5.67 2.18 7.70
C CYS A 27 6.61 2.56 6.56
N ILE A 28 6.30 2.07 5.36
CA ILE A 28 7.14 2.26 4.17
C ILE A 28 6.60 3.42 3.35
N LEU A 29 7.41 4.47 3.22
CA LEU A 29 7.09 5.69 2.49
C LEU A 29 7.66 5.60 1.09
N GLY A 30 6.86 5.97 0.10
CA GLY A 30 7.29 5.96 -1.29
C GLY A 30 6.58 7.04 -2.10
N PHE A 31 7.12 7.31 -3.28
CA PHE A 31 6.52 8.24 -4.23
C PHE A 31 6.45 7.63 -5.62
N THR A 32 5.36 7.93 -6.32
CA THR A 32 5.24 7.74 -7.77
C THR A 32 4.70 9.01 -8.41
N ALA A 33 5.30 9.44 -9.52
CA ALA A 33 4.78 10.57 -10.29
C ALA A 33 3.37 10.32 -10.86
N THR A 34 2.90 9.06 -10.84
CA THR A 34 1.49 8.73 -11.09
C THR A 34 0.56 9.50 -10.16
N GLY A 35 0.97 9.71 -8.90
CA GLY A 35 0.22 10.49 -7.92
C GLY A 35 0.04 11.96 -8.31
N LEU A 36 0.81 12.49 -9.26
CA LEU A 36 0.69 13.88 -9.71
C LEU A 36 -0.41 14.09 -10.76
N ILE A 37 -0.92 13.02 -11.38
CA ILE A 37 -1.97 13.11 -12.38
C ILE A 37 -3.22 13.76 -11.76
N PRO A 38 -3.81 14.81 -12.37
CA PRO A 38 -5.02 15.44 -11.86
C PRO A 38 -6.16 14.43 -11.67
N GLY A 39 -6.81 14.45 -10.50
CA GLY A 39 -7.93 13.56 -10.19
C GLY A 39 -7.56 12.10 -9.93
N ILE A 40 -6.27 11.73 -9.89
CA ILE A 40 -5.86 10.34 -9.65
C ILE A 40 -6.10 9.89 -8.21
N SER A 41 -5.98 10.82 -7.26
CA SER A 41 -6.10 10.59 -5.81
C SER A 41 -6.63 11.85 -5.12
N ALA A 42 -7.42 11.65 -4.06
CA ALA A 42 -7.87 12.68 -3.12
C ALA A 42 -6.95 12.84 -1.90
N ALA A 43 -5.90 12.02 -1.76
CA ALA A 43 -4.92 12.11 -0.66
C ALA A 43 -3.95 13.27 -0.91
N GLY A 44 -4.41 14.49 -0.63
CA GLY A 44 -3.80 15.77 -1.03
C GLY A 44 -4.61 16.45 -2.14
N ALA A 45 -5.10 17.67 -1.86
CA ALA A 45 -6.02 18.40 -2.74
C ALA A 45 -5.43 18.70 -4.14
N THR A 46 -4.15 19.06 -4.20
CA THR A 46 -3.45 19.43 -5.44
C THR A 46 -2.30 18.46 -5.77
N PRO A 47 -1.81 18.40 -7.03
CA PRO A 47 -0.60 17.64 -7.34
C PRO A 47 0.61 18.01 -6.47
N GLU A 48 0.73 19.27 -6.05
CA GLU A 48 1.82 19.71 -5.18
C GLU A 48 1.67 19.13 -3.77
N ASP A 49 0.46 19.17 -3.19
CA ASP A 49 0.18 18.54 -1.89
C ASP A 49 0.54 17.05 -1.88
N ARG A 50 0.25 16.37 -3.00
CA ARG A 50 0.52 14.94 -3.19
C ARG A 50 2.01 14.59 -3.21
N LYS A 51 2.91 15.54 -3.49
CA LYS A 51 4.36 15.32 -3.38
C LYS A 51 4.84 15.14 -1.95
N TYR A 52 4.19 15.80 -1.00
CA TYR A 52 4.61 15.86 0.39
C TYR A 52 3.70 15.08 1.35
N THR A 53 2.56 14.56 0.88
CA THR A 53 1.59 13.85 1.72
C THR A 53 2.24 12.74 2.55
N ALA A 54 3.07 11.89 1.94
CA ALA A 54 3.77 10.82 2.66
C ALA A 54 4.79 11.36 3.69
N ILE A 55 5.40 12.52 3.44
CA ILE A 55 6.32 13.16 4.37
C ILE A 55 5.56 13.74 5.57
N ALA A 56 4.44 14.43 5.31
CA ALA A 56 3.58 15.01 6.33
C ALA A 56 2.92 13.92 7.21
N ASP A 57 2.41 12.85 6.59
CA ASP A 57 1.86 11.71 7.33
C ASP A 57 2.95 11.03 8.20
N ALA A 58 4.17 10.89 7.70
CA ALA A 58 5.27 10.31 8.47
C ALA A 58 5.65 11.18 9.67
N GLU A 59 5.75 12.50 9.48
CA GLU A 59 6.02 13.45 10.56
C GLU A 59 4.92 13.38 11.63
N PHE A 60 3.64 13.41 11.22
CA PHE A 60 2.52 13.34 12.15
C PHE A 60 2.45 12.00 12.88
N LEU A 61 2.76 10.87 12.20
CA LEU A 61 2.76 9.55 12.83
C LEU A 61 3.74 9.49 14.02
N VAL A 62 4.93 10.08 13.86
CA VAL A 62 6.00 10.05 14.87
C VAL A 62 5.82 11.13 15.93
N ASN A 63 5.59 12.37 15.52
CA ASN A 63 5.55 13.51 16.45
C ASN A 63 4.16 13.73 17.07
N GLY A 64 3.10 13.21 16.45
CA GLY A 64 1.73 13.56 16.80
C GLY A 64 1.42 15.01 16.48
N VAL A 65 0.54 15.63 17.27
CA VAL A 65 0.17 17.03 17.10
C VAL A 65 1.28 17.94 17.61
N THR A 66 1.83 18.76 16.72
CA THR A 66 2.83 19.79 17.05
C THR A 66 2.33 21.18 16.63
N PRO A 67 2.70 22.26 17.34
CA PRO A 67 2.26 23.61 16.98
C PRO A 67 2.79 24.12 15.63
N GLN A 68 3.96 23.63 15.21
CA GLN A 68 4.67 24.06 13.99
C GLN A 68 5.33 22.84 13.33
N PRO A 69 4.56 21.95 12.69
CA PRO A 69 5.15 20.85 11.92
C PRO A 69 5.94 21.41 10.74
N GLN A 70 7.02 20.73 10.36
CA GLN A 70 7.79 21.09 9.18
C GLN A 70 6.96 20.88 7.91
N TYR A 71 6.18 19.79 7.88
CA TYR A 71 5.22 19.46 6.84
C TYR A 71 3.84 19.27 7.48
N PRO A 72 2.96 20.30 7.48
CA PRO A 72 1.59 20.13 7.95
C PRO A 72 0.85 19.12 7.08
N LEU A 73 -0.10 18.40 7.68
CA LEU A 73 -0.96 17.48 6.94
C LEU A 73 -1.66 18.24 5.81
N PRO A 74 -1.55 17.77 4.56
CA PRO A 74 -2.12 18.49 3.43
C PRO A 74 -3.65 18.53 3.55
N PRO A 75 -4.28 19.61 3.08
CA PRO A 75 -5.73 19.69 3.08
C PRO A 75 -6.31 18.56 2.22
N LEU A 76 -7.30 17.87 2.79
CA LEU A 76 -8.13 16.93 2.04
C LEU A 76 -9.38 17.67 1.55
N SER A 77 -9.90 17.25 0.40
CA SER A 77 -11.17 17.77 -0.11
C SER A 77 -12.33 17.52 0.85
N VAL A 78 -12.33 16.35 1.49
CA VAL A 78 -13.24 15.93 2.55
C VAL A 78 -12.49 14.95 3.46
N GLY A 79 -12.76 15.03 4.76
CA GLY A 79 -12.26 14.06 5.75
C GLY A 79 -10.98 14.48 6.47
N ALA A 80 -10.43 13.56 7.25
CA ALA A 80 -9.15 13.70 7.94
C ALA A 80 -8.15 12.66 7.42
N SER A 81 -6.84 12.90 7.58
CA SER A 81 -5.84 11.89 7.19
C SER A 81 -5.99 10.61 8.03
N PRO A 82 -5.86 9.41 7.43
CA PRO A 82 -5.84 8.14 8.15
C PRO A 82 -4.77 8.06 9.24
N VAL A 83 -3.72 8.87 9.15
CA VAL A 83 -2.65 8.93 10.15
C VAL A 83 -3.17 9.23 11.55
N PHE A 84 -4.32 9.91 11.71
CA PHE A 84 -4.95 10.11 13.01
C PHE A 84 -5.33 8.78 13.69
N ILE A 85 -5.76 7.79 12.90
CA ILE A 85 -6.11 6.44 13.40
C ILE A 85 -4.83 5.74 13.86
N SER A 86 -3.81 5.70 13.02
CA SER A 86 -2.52 5.05 13.34
C SER A 86 -1.84 5.71 14.52
N ARG A 87 -1.80 7.06 14.55
CA ARG A 87 -1.21 7.84 15.62
C ARG A 87 -1.92 7.62 16.94
N ALA A 88 -3.25 7.52 16.97
CA ALA A 88 -4.00 7.24 18.20
C ALA A 88 -3.54 5.94 18.86
N VAL A 89 -3.31 4.91 18.06
CA VAL A 89 -2.86 3.59 18.50
C VAL A 89 -1.38 3.62 18.90
N VAL A 90 -0.52 4.22 18.07
CA VAL A 90 0.91 4.37 18.35
C VAL A 90 1.13 5.10 19.67
N GLU A 91 0.44 6.22 19.88
CA GLU A 91 0.57 7.03 21.10
C GLU A 91 0.00 6.32 22.33
N ALA A 92 -1.17 5.68 22.21
CA ALA A 92 -1.82 5.03 23.34
C ALA A 92 -1.04 3.82 23.88
N PHE A 93 -0.33 3.09 23.01
CA PHE A 93 0.39 1.88 23.38
C PHE A 93 1.91 2.02 23.34
N ASN A 94 2.42 3.22 23.03
CA ASN A 94 3.84 3.47 22.80
C ASN A 94 4.45 2.43 21.83
N LEU A 95 3.76 2.19 20.70
CA LEU A 95 4.18 1.15 19.75
C LEU A 95 5.54 1.49 19.14
N PRO A 96 6.44 0.49 18.97
CA PRO A 96 7.66 0.67 18.20
C PRO A 96 7.31 1.01 16.75
N VAL A 97 7.78 2.16 16.25
CA VAL A 97 7.58 2.61 14.87
C VAL A 97 8.92 2.71 14.14
N TYR A 98 9.01 2.05 13.00
CA TYR A 98 10.13 2.14 12.06
C TYR A 98 9.62 2.74 10.75
N LEU A 99 10.07 3.95 10.45
CA LEU A 99 9.81 4.60 9.17
C LEU A 99 10.87 4.21 8.15
N PHE A 100 10.45 3.91 6.93
CA PHE A 100 11.34 3.56 5.82
C PHE A 100 11.13 4.52 4.65
N ASN A 101 12.20 5.16 4.18
CA ASN A 101 12.18 5.90 2.94
C ASN A 101 12.59 4.97 1.79
N ALA A 102 11.61 4.49 1.02
CA ALA A 102 11.84 3.66 -0.16
C ALA A 102 12.07 4.48 -1.45
N GLY A 103 11.87 5.81 -1.42
CA GLY A 103 12.01 6.64 -2.60
C GLY A 103 11.10 7.86 -2.61
N LEU A 104 11.21 8.70 -1.58
CA LEU A 104 10.54 10.00 -1.53
C LEU A 104 11.32 11.05 -2.35
N PRO A 105 10.63 12.07 -2.90
CA PRO A 105 11.29 13.14 -3.65
C PRO A 105 12.19 14.01 -2.76
N GLN A 106 11.93 14.02 -1.45
CA GLN A 106 12.68 14.74 -0.44
C GLN A 106 12.77 13.87 0.84
N PRO A 107 13.83 14.03 1.65
CA PRO A 107 13.93 13.31 2.91
C PRO A 107 12.77 13.62 3.88
N PRO A 108 12.33 12.66 4.70
CA PRO A 108 11.38 12.91 5.78
C PRO A 108 11.88 13.94 6.80
N ALA A 109 10.96 14.66 7.46
CA ALA A 109 11.27 15.58 8.56
C ALA A 109 11.63 14.89 9.88
N VAL A 110 11.34 13.59 9.98
CA VAL A 110 11.57 12.75 11.17
C VAL A 110 12.56 11.64 10.83
N PRO A 111 13.28 11.07 11.83
CA PRO A 111 14.19 9.97 11.58
C PRO A 111 13.51 8.81 10.84
N ALA A 112 14.10 8.44 9.71
CA ALA A 112 13.65 7.32 8.89
C ALA A 112 14.86 6.55 8.39
N ILE A 113 14.68 5.25 8.19
CA ILE A 113 15.66 4.37 7.58
C ILE A 113 15.65 4.61 6.08
N ASP A 114 16.75 5.11 5.54
CA ASP A 114 16.92 5.28 4.10
C ASP A 114 17.26 3.95 3.42
N LEU A 115 16.41 3.51 2.49
CA LEU A 115 16.62 2.29 1.71
C LEU A 115 17.38 2.54 0.40
N ALA A 116 17.86 3.77 0.20
CA ALA A 116 18.59 4.21 -1.00
C ALA A 116 17.80 3.98 -2.30
N GLY A 117 16.48 4.06 -2.22
CA GLY A 117 15.58 3.99 -3.35
C GLY A 117 15.45 5.34 -4.07
N VAL A 118 14.54 5.39 -5.03
CA VAL A 118 14.31 6.60 -5.85
C VAL A 118 12.81 6.80 -6.07
N PRO A 119 12.34 8.04 -6.24
CA PRO A 119 10.99 8.34 -6.70
C PRO A 119 10.67 7.58 -7.99
N ALA A 120 9.53 6.89 -8.04
CA ALA A 120 9.09 6.25 -9.27
C ALA A 120 8.58 7.28 -10.28
N ASN A 121 8.92 7.07 -11.55
CA ASN A 121 8.28 7.75 -12.67
C ASN A 121 6.79 7.38 -12.73
N CYS A 122 6.04 8.08 -13.58
CA CYS A 122 4.65 7.71 -13.81
C CYS A 122 4.60 6.33 -14.48
N LEU A 123 3.76 5.44 -13.97
CA LEU A 123 3.64 4.06 -14.48
C LEU A 123 3.22 4.02 -15.95
N SER A 124 2.55 5.07 -16.45
CA SER A 124 2.15 5.16 -17.86
C SER A 124 3.35 5.11 -18.81
N THR A 125 4.56 5.43 -18.34
CA THR A 125 5.79 5.35 -19.13
C THR A 125 6.23 3.91 -19.42
N GLY A 126 5.78 2.93 -18.62
CA GLY A 126 6.31 1.55 -18.65
C GLY A 126 7.75 1.42 -18.13
N ASN A 127 8.29 2.46 -17.48
CA ASN A 127 9.62 2.52 -16.89
C ASN A 127 9.57 3.29 -15.54
N ALA A 128 8.75 2.79 -14.62
CA ALA A 128 8.53 3.38 -13.30
C ALA A 128 9.83 3.47 -12.47
N LEU A 129 10.64 2.42 -12.44
CA LEU A 129 11.86 2.32 -11.65
C LEU A 129 12.98 1.64 -12.44
N PRO A 130 14.25 2.01 -12.23
CA PRO A 130 15.37 1.22 -12.73
C PRO A 130 15.35 -0.19 -12.11
N LEU A 131 15.48 -1.25 -12.92
CA LEU A 131 15.46 -2.64 -12.43
C LEU A 131 16.50 -2.90 -11.32
N LYS A 132 17.71 -2.32 -11.45
CA LYS A 132 18.74 -2.42 -10.40
C LYS A 132 18.26 -1.83 -9.06
N LYS A 133 17.44 -0.79 -9.09
CA LYS A 133 16.86 -0.20 -7.87
C LYS A 133 15.79 -1.10 -7.28
N VAL A 134 14.96 -1.73 -8.09
CA VAL A 134 13.99 -2.74 -7.63
C VAL A 134 14.71 -3.91 -6.94
N GLN A 135 15.79 -4.42 -7.52
CA GLN A 135 16.60 -5.49 -6.93
C GLN A 135 17.23 -5.09 -5.59
N GLN A 136 17.78 -3.88 -5.51
CA GLN A 136 18.35 -3.35 -4.26
C GLN A 136 17.28 -3.16 -3.17
N LEU A 137 16.11 -2.64 -3.54
CA LEU A 137 14.99 -2.46 -2.62
C LEU A 137 14.40 -3.79 -2.14
N LEU A 138 14.38 -4.82 -2.99
CA LEU A 138 14.04 -6.18 -2.57
C LEU A 138 15.02 -6.67 -1.49
N GLU A 139 16.33 -6.55 -1.74
CA GLU A 139 17.37 -6.94 -0.78
C GLU A 139 17.22 -6.21 0.56
N GLN A 140 16.93 -4.91 0.51
CA GLN A 140 16.64 -4.12 1.71
C GLN A 140 15.39 -4.61 2.44
N GLY A 141 14.31 -4.89 1.71
CA GLY A 141 13.08 -5.46 2.25
C GLY A 141 13.33 -6.77 2.99
N LEU A 142 14.06 -7.70 2.34
CA LEU A 142 14.44 -8.98 2.94
C LEU A 142 15.26 -8.79 4.23
N GLN A 143 16.27 -7.93 4.21
CA GLN A 143 17.14 -7.67 5.37
C GLN A 143 16.36 -7.05 6.55
N TRP A 144 15.51 -6.07 6.28
CA TRP A 144 14.72 -5.43 7.32
C TRP A 144 13.57 -6.30 7.81
N GLY A 145 13.00 -7.17 6.97
CA GLY A 145 12.04 -8.18 7.38
C GLY A 145 12.61 -9.10 8.45
N HIS A 146 13.84 -9.60 8.27
CA HIS A 146 14.51 -10.39 9.31
C HIS A 146 14.74 -9.60 10.60
N LYS A 147 15.33 -8.39 10.50
CA LYS A 147 15.62 -7.54 11.67
C LYS A 147 14.37 -7.23 12.47
N LEU A 148 13.28 -6.85 11.81
CA LEU A 148 12.04 -6.50 12.50
C LEU A 148 11.28 -7.73 13.02
N ALA A 149 11.45 -8.89 12.41
CA ALA A 149 10.92 -10.13 12.97
C ALA A 149 11.60 -10.51 14.29
N GLU A 150 12.92 -10.28 14.41
CA GLU A 150 13.64 -10.44 15.68
C GLU A 150 13.14 -9.46 16.75
N VAL A 151 12.88 -8.20 16.37
CA VAL A 151 12.30 -7.19 17.29
C VAL A 151 10.88 -7.57 17.71
N ALA A 152 10.06 -8.09 16.79
CA ALA A 152 8.70 -8.51 17.09
C ALA A 152 8.65 -9.75 18.01
N GLY A 153 9.66 -10.62 17.96
CA GLY A 153 9.74 -11.83 18.78
C GLY A 153 8.53 -12.73 18.58
N GLU A 154 7.81 -13.05 19.66
CA GLU A 154 6.58 -13.84 19.60
C GLU A 154 5.37 -13.08 19.03
N GLY A 155 5.49 -11.76 18.87
CA GLY A 155 4.45 -10.91 18.29
C GLY A 155 4.41 -10.94 16.77
N TYR A 156 4.02 -9.81 16.19
CA TYR A 156 3.84 -9.68 14.75
C TYR A 156 4.25 -8.31 14.24
N LEU A 157 4.60 -8.26 12.96
CA LEU A 157 4.96 -7.05 12.25
C LEU A 157 3.74 -6.51 11.51
N ILE A 158 3.41 -5.25 11.74
CA ILE A 158 2.49 -4.47 10.92
C ILE A 158 3.32 -3.79 9.84
N ILE A 159 3.06 -4.11 8.56
CA ILE A 159 3.72 -3.47 7.42
C ILE A 159 2.70 -2.56 6.75
N GLY A 160 2.82 -1.25 6.97
CA GLY A 160 1.99 -0.21 6.36
C GLY A 160 2.70 0.56 5.26
N GLU A 161 1.93 1.40 4.57
CA GLU A 161 2.43 2.25 3.50
C GLU A 161 1.87 3.67 3.54
N CYS A 162 2.62 4.60 2.95
CA CYS A 162 2.06 5.84 2.43
C CYS A 162 2.66 6.18 1.06
N VAL A 163 1.87 5.94 0.00
CA VAL A 163 2.20 6.22 -1.40
C VAL A 163 0.98 6.81 -2.11
N VAL A 164 1.04 8.11 -2.42
CA VAL A 164 -0.02 8.74 -3.21
C VAL A 164 0.01 8.23 -4.65
N GLY A 165 -1.12 7.70 -5.12
CA GLY A 165 -1.22 7.00 -6.41
C GLY A 165 -1.00 5.48 -6.31
N GLY A 166 -0.72 4.95 -5.12
CA GLY A 166 -0.43 3.54 -4.87
C GLY A 166 -1.54 2.56 -5.29
N THR A 167 -2.81 2.98 -5.27
CA THR A 167 -3.91 2.15 -5.79
C THR A 167 -3.84 1.92 -7.30
N THR A 168 -3.21 2.84 -8.05
CA THR A 168 -3.06 2.72 -9.51
C THR A 168 -1.86 1.84 -9.87
N THR A 169 -0.74 1.96 -9.12
CA THR A 169 0.40 1.04 -9.27
C THR A 169 0.03 -0.37 -8.79
N ALA A 170 -0.81 -0.50 -7.75
CA ALA A 170 -1.39 -1.78 -7.33
C ALA A 170 -2.22 -2.44 -8.44
N LEU A 171 -3.12 -1.66 -9.09
CA LEU A 171 -3.86 -2.14 -10.26
C LEU A 171 -2.92 -2.63 -11.36
N ALA A 172 -1.85 -1.88 -11.64
CA ALA A 172 -0.89 -2.23 -12.68
C ALA A 172 -0.14 -3.54 -12.38
N VAL A 173 0.33 -3.69 -11.14
CA VAL A 173 1.03 -4.91 -10.70
C VAL A 173 0.10 -6.12 -10.70
N LEU A 174 -1.10 -6.02 -10.12
CA LEU A 174 -2.06 -7.12 -10.14
C LEU A 174 -2.42 -7.55 -11.58
N THR A 175 -2.67 -6.57 -12.46
CA THR A 175 -2.95 -6.84 -13.88
C THR A 175 -1.77 -7.51 -14.57
N GLY A 176 -0.54 -7.04 -14.33
CA GLY A 176 0.67 -7.61 -14.91
C GLY A 176 1.05 -8.99 -14.36
N LEU A 177 0.55 -9.36 -13.18
CA LEU A 177 0.60 -10.72 -12.62
C LEU A 177 -0.52 -11.63 -13.17
N GLY A 178 -1.36 -11.12 -14.08
CA GLY A 178 -2.41 -11.90 -14.74
C GLY A 178 -3.77 -11.88 -14.04
N MET A 179 -3.98 -11.01 -13.05
CA MET A 179 -5.25 -10.91 -12.33
C MET A 179 -6.20 -9.92 -13.00
N ALA A 180 -7.49 -10.24 -13.03
CA ALA A 180 -8.61 -9.42 -13.46
C ALA A 180 -8.93 -8.32 -12.43
N ALA A 181 -7.98 -7.41 -12.23
CA ALA A 181 -8.08 -6.35 -11.23
C ALA A 181 -8.80 -5.07 -11.70
N ALA A 182 -9.10 -4.96 -12.99
CA ALA A 182 -9.81 -3.82 -13.55
C ALA A 182 -11.18 -3.64 -12.88
N GLY A 183 -11.49 -2.43 -12.43
CA GLY A 183 -12.75 -2.12 -11.73
C GLY A 183 -12.79 -2.56 -10.26
N LYS A 184 -11.77 -3.24 -9.74
CA LYS A 184 -11.79 -3.79 -8.37
C LYS A 184 -10.98 -3.00 -7.34
N VAL A 185 -10.02 -2.18 -7.77
CA VAL A 185 -9.18 -1.41 -6.83
C VAL A 185 -9.92 -0.25 -6.18
N ASN A 186 -9.70 -0.01 -4.89
CA ASN A 186 -10.32 1.11 -4.19
C ASN A 186 -9.68 2.45 -4.57
N SER A 187 -10.29 3.53 -4.08
CA SER A 187 -9.81 4.89 -4.25
C SER A 187 -10.12 5.72 -3.00
N SER A 188 -9.33 6.77 -2.79
CA SER A 188 -9.59 7.81 -1.78
C SER A 188 -10.77 8.72 -2.15
N HIS A 189 -11.22 8.66 -3.41
CA HIS A 189 -12.44 9.30 -3.87
C HIS A 189 -13.70 8.53 -3.43
N LEU A 190 -14.80 9.27 -3.29
CA LEU A 190 -16.13 8.71 -3.03
C LEU A 190 -16.51 7.66 -4.10
N ASN A 191 -16.45 8.07 -5.36
CA ASN A 191 -16.61 7.18 -6.51
C ASN A 191 -15.23 6.86 -7.09
N CYS A 192 -14.91 5.57 -7.22
CA CYS A 192 -13.64 5.15 -7.80
C CYS A 192 -13.48 5.62 -9.25
N ASN A 193 -12.37 6.29 -9.54
CA ASN A 193 -11.95 6.79 -10.84
C ASN A 193 -11.37 5.68 -11.75
N HIS A 194 -12.07 4.54 -11.84
CA HIS A 194 -11.62 3.32 -12.51
C HIS A 194 -11.18 3.53 -13.96
N THR A 195 -12.01 4.22 -14.76
CA THR A 195 -11.71 4.48 -16.18
C THR A 195 -10.38 5.22 -16.36
N GLN A 196 -10.09 6.19 -15.48
CA GLN A 196 -8.83 6.94 -15.53
C GLN A 196 -7.65 6.03 -15.18
N LYS A 197 -7.75 5.30 -14.05
CA LYS A 197 -6.70 4.36 -13.62
C LYS A 197 -6.41 3.32 -14.70
N TRP A 198 -7.46 2.74 -15.29
CA TRP A 198 -7.35 1.70 -16.31
C TRP A 198 -6.61 2.19 -17.55
N LYS A 199 -6.92 3.39 -18.06
CA LYS A 199 -6.19 3.97 -19.22
C LYS A 199 -4.69 4.12 -18.94
N ILE A 200 -4.32 4.59 -17.74
CA ILE A 200 -2.92 4.77 -17.34
C ILE A 200 -2.21 3.41 -17.26
N VAL A 201 -2.85 2.42 -16.64
CA VAL A 201 -2.32 1.06 -16.51
C VAL A 201 -2.11 0.39 -17.86
N GLN A 202 -3.11 0.45 -18.75
CA GLN A 202 -2.98 -0.07 -20.11
C GLN A 202 -1.82 0.58 -20.86
N ALA A 203 -1.64 1.90 -20.74
CA ALA A 203 -0.54 2.61 -21.38
C ALA A 203 0.83 2.12 -20.88
N GLY A 204 0.98 1.96 -19.55
CA GLY A 204 2.21 1.45 -18.93
C GLY A 204 2.55 0.03 -19.36
N LEU A 205 1.60 -0.89 -19.23
CA LEU A 205 1.80 -2.31 -19.58
C LEU A 205 2.08 -2.51 -21.08
N ARG A 206 1.38 -1.77 -21.97
CA ARG A 206 1.64 -1.81 -23.42
C ARG A 206 3.05 -1.36 -23.77
N ARG A 207 3.53 -0.25 -23.19
CA ARG A 207 4.88 0.27 -23.45
C ARG A 207 5.96 -0.70 -22.94
N ALA A 208 5.76 -1.27 -21.77
CA ALA A 208 6.68 -2.26 -21.21
C ALA A 208 6.73 -3.55 -22.05
N GLY A 209 5.57 -4.08 -22.48
CA GLY A 209 5.50 -5.23 -23.38
C GLY A 209 6.09 -4.97 -24.77
N GLY A 210 5.99 -3.73 -25.27
CA GLY A 210 6.62 -3.28 -26.51
C GLY A 210 8.15 -3.15 -26.43
N MET A 211 8.69 -2.79 -25.26
CA MET A 211 10.14 -2.76 -25.02
C MET A 211 10.77 -4.16 -25.08
N GLY A 212 10.05 -5.21 -24.65
CA GLY A 212 10.50 -6.61 -24.77
C GLY A 212 10.62 -7.12 -26.21
N ARG A 213 9.96 -6.47 -27.18
CA ARG A 213 10.04 -6.80 -28.63
C ARG A 213 11.11 -6.01 -29.39
N ARG A 214 11.68 -4.95 -28.80
CA ARG A 214 12.76 -4.14 -29.41
C ARG A 214 14.14 -4.53 -28.88
N GLY A 215 14.39 -5.82 -28.71
CA GLY A 215 15.74 -6.36 -28.74
C GLY A 215 16.20 -6.46 -30.20
N ASP A 216 17.18 -5.64 -30.56
CA ASP A 216 17.96 -5.69 -31.81
C ASP A 216 17.32 -5.08 -33.07
N THR A 217 17.22 -3.75 -33.13
CA THR A 217 17.70 -2.96 -34.29
C THR A 217 17.83 -1.51 -33.85
N GLY A 218 19.05 -0.97 -33.89
CA GLY A 218 19.33 0.40 -33.52
C GLY A 218 18.64 1.42 -34.44
N THR A 219 17.98 2.41 -33.85
CA THR A 219 17.92 3.79 -34.35
C THR A 219 17.30 4.67 -33.26
N ARG A 220 18.01 5.76 -32.91
CA ARG A 220 17.52 6.81 -32.00
C ARG A 220 16.60 7.75 -32.77
N GLY A 221 15.39 7.98 -32.26
CA GLY A 221 14.48 9.03 -32.68
C GLY A 221 14.03 9.85 -31.47
N ARG A 222 14.09 11.19 -31.60
CA ARG A 222 13.82 12.21 -30.58
C ARG A 222 12.37 12.20 -30.09
N GLY A 223 12.19 12.66 -28.86
CA GLY A 223 10.90 12.73 -28.17
C GLY A 223 10.13 14.04 -28.35
N ASP A 224 9.09 14.06 -27.52
CA ASP A 224 8.15 15.10 -27.15
C ASP A 224 6.94 15.29 -28.09
N ASP A 225 5.78 15.39 -27.43
CA ASP A 225 4.41 15.60 -27.93
C ASP A 225 3.64 14.37 -28.45
N GLU A 226 3.01 13.60 -27.54
CA GLU A 226 1.78 12.85 -27.87
C GLU A 226 1.07 12.35 -26.59
N ILE A 227 0.33 13.25 -25.95
CA ILE A 227 -0.72 12.87 -24.97
C ILE A 227 -2.14 12.99 -25.60
N ASP A 228 -2.25 13.51 -26.83
CA ASP A 228 -3.55 13.85 -27.44
C ASP A 228 -4.12 12.84 -28.45
N GLU A 229 -3.42 11.74 -28.79
CA GLU A 229 -3.95 10.71 -29.71
C GLU A 229 -4.47 9.42 -29.02
N ILE A 230 -5.05 9.53 -27.81
CA ILE A 230 -5.67 8.38 -27.12
C ILE A 230 -7.16 8.20 -27.51
N GLY A 231 -7.67 8.99 -28.45
CA GLY A 231 -9.10 9.09 -28.77
C GLY A 231 -9.66 8.18 -29.87
N ARG A 232 -8.88 7.30 -30.50
CA ARG A 232 -9.31 6.63 -31.74
C ARG A 232 -8.95 5.14 -31.85
N TRP A 233 -9.18 4.35 -30.81
CA TRP A 233 -9.10 2.89 -30.95
C TRP A 233 -10.23 2.26 -30.13
N GLY A 234 -11.14 1.58 -30.84
CA GLY A 234 -12.40 1.07 -30.31
C GLY A 234 -12.22 -0.02 -29.25
N ASP A 235 -13.35 -0.36 -28.61
CA ASP A 235 -13.53 -1.37 -27.58
C ASP A 235 -13.25 -2.80 -28.09
N GLU A 236 -12.04 -3.08 -28.57
CA GLU A 236 -11.61 -4.47 -28.73
C GLU A 236 -11.30 -5.02 -27.34
N GLU A 237 -12.09 -6.01 -26.93
CA GLU A 237 -11.90 -6.83 -25.74
C GLU A 237 -10.41 -7.20 -25.59
N PHE A 238 -9.79 -6.64 -24.56
CA PHE A 238 -8.42 -6.90 -24.18
C PHE A 238 -8.35 -8.33 -23.61
N SER A 239 -8.33 -9.34 -24.51
CA SER A 239 -8.26 -10.76 -24.12
C SER A 239 -6.97 -11.01 -23.33
N GLY A 240 -7.10 -11.58 -22.14
CA GLY A 240 -6.14 -11.61 -21.01
C GLY A 240 -4.76 -12.26 -21.19
N ASN A 241 -4.19 -12.34 -22.39
CA ASN A 241 -2.93 -13.05 -22.65
C ASN A 241 -1.73 -12.17 -23.08
N PHE A 242 -1.84 -10.84 -23.08
CA PHE A 242 -0.84 -9.98 -23.76
C PHE A 242 0.28 -9.37 -22.89
N PHE A 243 0.27 -9.51 -21.56
CA PHE A 243 1.29 -8.92 -20.68
C PHE A 243 1.84 -9.93 -19.68
N ASN A 244 2.47 -10.99 -20.16
CA ASN A 244 3.03 -12.01 -19.27
C ASN A 244 4.46 -11.64 -18.88
N PHE A 245 4.62 -10.93 -17.76
CA PHE A 245 5.95 -10.70 -17.18
C PHE A 245 6.42 -11.98 -16.50
N SER A 246 7.45 -12.62 -17.05
CA SER A 246 8.04 -13.82 -16.43
C SER A 246 8.84 -13.50 -15.17
N ASP A 247 9.32 -12.26 -15.03
CA ASP A 247 10.06 -11.78 -13.85
C ASP A 247 9.25 -10.71 -13.11
N PRO A 248 8.78 -10.98 -11.88
CA PRO A 248 8.02 -10.00 -11.07
C PRO A 248 8.81 -8.72 -10.77
N MET A 249 10.15 -8.75 -10.75
CA MET A 249 10.95 -7.53 -10.56
C MET A 249 10.92 -6.63 -11.80
N GLN A 250 10.86 -7.20 -13.00
CA GLN A 250 10.70 -6.42 -14.23
C GLN A 250 9.31 -5.77 -14.30
N LEU A 251 8.28 -6.45 -13.81
CA LEU A 251 6.94 -5.87 -13.70
C LEU A 251 6.93 -4.65 -12.78
N VAL A 252 7.52 -4.76 -11.59
CA VAL A 252 7.62 -3.62 -10.66
C VAL A 252 8.46 -2.50 -11.27
N ALA A 253 9.57 -2.82 -11.93
CA ALA A 253 10.40 -1.83 -12.62
C ALA A 253 9.61 -1.08 -13.70
N ALA A 254 8.69 -1.77 -14.38
CA ALA A 254 7.88 -1.17 -15.43
C ALA A 254 6.75 -0.27 -14.89
N VAL A 255 5.97 -0.75 -13.92
CA VAL A 255 4.68 -0.12 -13.56
C VAL A 255 4.38 -0.03 -12.06
N GLY A 256 5.28 -0.51 -11.21
CA GLY A 256 5.10 -0.47 -9.76
C GLY A 256 5.55 0.84 -9.11
N ASP A 257 5.68 0.80 -7.78
CA ASP A 257 6.29 1.84 -6.96
C ASP A 257 7.32 1.22 -5.99
N PRO A 258 8.22 2.02 -5.39
CA PRO A 258 9.30 1.46 -4.60
C PRO A 258 8.83 0.80 -3.28
N MET A 259 7.66 1.17 -2.76
CA MET A 259 7.14 0.58 -1.52
C MET A 259 6.77 -0.89 -1.73
N GLN A 260 6.14 -1.20 -2.87
CA GLN A 260 5.62 -2.55 -3.14
C GLN A 260 6.69 -3.65 -3.05
N ILE A 261 7.86 -3.45 -3.65
CA ILE A 261 8.94 -4.46 -3.63
C ILE A 261 9.60 -4.59 -2.26
N VAL A 262 9.73 -3.48 -1.52
CA VAL A 262 10.25 -3.50 -0.15
C VAL A 262 9.29 -4.25 0.76
N ALA A 263 8.00 -3.93 0.70
CA ALA A 263 6.98 -4.56 1.53
C ALA A 263 6.86 -6.06 1.22
N ALA A 264 6.94 -6.45 -0.05
CA ALA A 264 6.92 -7.86 -0.44
C ALA A 264 8.15 -8.62 0.10
N GLY A 265 9.35 -8.06 -0.03
CA GLY A 265 10.56 -8.66 0.56
C GLY A 265 10.49 -8.76 2.08
N MET A 266 10.03 -7.68 2.74
CA MET A 266 9.88 -7.64 4.19
C MET A 266 8.89 -8.69 4.70
N ALA A 267 7.75 -8.84 4.02
CA ALA A 267 6.77 -9.88 4.32
C ALA A 267 7.34 -11.29 4.13
N ILE A 268 8.05 -11.54 3.03
CA ILE A 268 8.67 -12.84 2.75
C ILE A 268 9.61 -13.23 3.88
N ALA A 269 10.56 -12.36 4.21
CA ALA A 269 11.56 -12.64 5.23
C ALA A 269 10.96 -12.77 6.64
N ALA A 270 10.04 -11.87 7.01
CA ALA A 270 9.45 -11.86 8.35
C ALA A 270 8.52 -13.06 8.59
N SER A 271 7.79 -13.52 7.56
CA SER A 271 6.85 -14.65 7.68
C SER A 271 7.50 -15.94 8.17
N GLY A 272 8.81 -16.12 7.93
CA GLY A 272 9.56 -17.28 8.39
C GLY A 272 9.73 -17.36 9.92
N SER A 273 9.55 -16.24 10.63
CA SER A 273 9.85 -16.11 12.06
C SER A 273 8.70 -15.55 12.90
N CYS A 274 7.88 -14.64 12.37
CA CYS A 274 6.78 -14.02 13.10
C CYS A 274 5.54 -13.80 12.22
N GLY A 275 4.47 -13.29 12.83
CA GLY A 275 3.25 -12.95 12.08
C GLY A 275 3.45 -11.67 11.29
N VAL A 276 2.79 -11.54 10.14
CA VAL A 276 2.83 -10.34 9.31
C VAL A 276 1.41 -9.88 9.01
N LEU A 277 1.09 -8.65 9.41
CA LEU A 277 -0.13 -7.93 9.05
C LEU A 277 0.23 -6.88 7.99
N LEU A 278 -0.06 -7.17 6.73
CA LEU A 278 0.02 -6.19 5.66
C LEU A 278 -1.13 -5.20 5.81
N ALA A 279 -0.81 -3.99 6.28
CA ALA A 279 -1.77 -2.99 6.73
C ALA A 279 -2.09 -1.97 5.64
N GLY A 280 -3.17 -2.24 4.91
CA GLY A 280 -3.66 -1.42 3.81
C GLY A 280 -4.69 -2.17 2.97
N GLY A 281 -5.27 -1.48 2.00
CA GLY A 281 -6.30 -2.03 1.12
C GLY A 281 -5.73 -2.79 -0.07
N THR A 282 -6.22 -2.47 -1.26
CA THR A 282 -5.79 -3.10 -2.53
C THR A 282 -4.29 -3.05 -2.80
N GLN A 283 -3.58 -2.06 -2.24
CA GLN A 283 -2.12 -1.97 -2.31
C GLN A 283 -1.46 -3.17 -1.64
N MET A 284 -1.95 -3.57 -0.47
CA MET A 284 -1.39 -4.70 0.29
C MET A 284 -1.80 -6.05 -0.29
N LEU A 285 -2.93 -6.13 -0.99
CA LEU A 285 -3.25 -7.29 -1.83
C LEU A 285 -2.26 -7.42 -3.00
N ALA A 286 -1.89 -6.31 -3.65
CA ALA A 286 -0.86 -6.32 -4.68
C ALA A 286 0.52 -6.71 -4.13
N VAL A 287 0.87 -6.26 -2.92
CA VAL A 287 2.10 -6.68 -2.22
C VAL A 287 2.07 -8.18 -1.93
N TYR A 288 0.95 -8.73 -1.45
CA TYR A 288 0.82 -10.16 -1.18
C TYR A 288 0.96 -10.99 -2.46
N ALA A 289 0.27 -10.60 -3.54
CA ALA A 289 0.38 -11.23 -4.85
C ALA A 289 1.82 -11.18 -5.41
N LEU A 290 2.48 -10.03 -5.25
CA LEU A 290 3.89 -9.86 -5.62
C LEU A 290 4.80 -10.76 -4.79
N ALA A 291 4.56 -10.89 -3.48
CA ALA A 291 5.31 -11.80 -2.61
C ALA A 291 5.14 -13.26 -3.04
N GLN A 292 3.94 -13.71 -3.40
CA GLN A 292 3.71 -15.03 -3.97
C GLN A 292 4.49 -15.24 -5.27
N ALA A 293 4.45 -14.27 -6.20
CA ALA A 293 5.19 -14.35 -7.45
C ALA A 293 6.72 -14.43 -7.24
N LEU A 294 7.25 -13.65 -6.29
CA LEU A 294 8.65 -13.70 -5.86
C LEU A 294 9.01 -14.98 -5.10
N ALA A 295 8.04 -15.66 -4.51
CA ALA A 295 8.24 -16.91 -3.79
C ALA A 295 8.23 -18.13 -4.73
N LEU A 296 7.80 -17.98 -5.99
CA LEU A 296 7.82 -19.07 -6.96
C LEU A 296 9.25 -19.58 -7.21
N PRO A 297 9.47 -20.90 -7.36
CA PRO A 297 10.79 -21.45 -7.64
C PRO A 297 11.48 -20.84 -8.87
N SER A 298 10.70 -20.47 -9.89
CA SER A 298 11.19 -19.84 -11.12
C SER A 298 11.87 -18.49 -10.90
N SER A 299 11.54 -17.78 -9.81
CA SER A 299 12.19 -16.51 -9.47
C SER A 299 13.61 -16.67 -8.92
N GLY A 300 13.93 -17.83 -8.35
CA GLY A 300 15.19 -18.10 -7.66
C GLY A 300 15.42 -17.34 -6.34
N ILE A 301 14.49 -16.47 -5.90
CA ILE A 301 14.70 -15.59 -4.73
C ILE A 301 14.81 -16.39 -3.43
N LEU A 302 13.87 -17.30 -3.15
CA LEU A 302 13.89 -18.08 -1.91
C LEU A 302 15.17 -18.92 -1.79
N GLN A 303 15.62 -19.52 -2.90
CA GLN A 303 16.87 -20.29 -2.93
C GLN A 303 18.08 -19.39 -2.71
N LYS A 304 18.17 -18.26 -3.42
CA LYS A 304 19.30 -17.33 -3.34
C LYS A 304 19.54 -16.81 -1.93
N TYR A 305 18.48 -16.51 -1.18
CA TYR A 305 18.56 -15.94 0.16
C TYR A 305 18.27 -16.96 1.28
N SER A 306 18.10 -18.25 0.96
CA SER A 306 17.78 -19.32 1.92
C SER A 306 16.54 -18.98 2.78
N LEU A 307 15.49 -18.48 2.13
CA LEU A 307 14.25 -18.03 2.77
C LEU A 307 13.18 -19.11 2.73
N ASN A 308 12.24 -19.02 3.67
CA ASN A 308 11.07 -19.87 3.72
C ASN A 308 9.81 -19.00 3.76
N TRP A 309 9.10 -18.90 2.63
CA TRP A 309 7.85 -18.16 2.54
C TRP A 309 6.74 -18.91 3.28
N GLN A 310 6.14 -18.26 4.28
CA GLN A 310 5.07 -18.83 5.11
C GLN A 310 3.77 -18.04 4.92
N PRO A 311 2.99 -18.30 3.84
CA PRO A 311 1.77 -17.54 3.56
C PRO A 311 0.75 -17.63 4.71
N ALA A 312 0.71 -18.74 5.46
CA ALA A 312 -0.14 -18.90 6.63
C ALA A 312 0.14 -17.89 7.77
N GLN A 313 1.33 -17.28 7.80
CA GLN A 313 1.73 -16.24 8.76
C GLN A 313 1.40 -14.82 8.27
N VAL A 314 0.99 -14.67 7.02
CA VAL A 314 0.77 -13.36 6.39
C VAL A 314 -0.72 -13.17 6.15
N VAL A 315 -1.22 -12.02 6.59
CA VAL A 315 -2.63 -11.63 6.46
C VAL A 315 -2.71 -10.18 5.98
N VAL A 316 -3.78 -9.83 5.28
CA VAL A 316 -4.04 -8.44 4.88
C VAL A 316 -5.10 -7.84 5.80
N GLY A 317 -4.75 -6.75 6.46
CA GLY A 317 -5.61 -6.03 7.38
C GLY A 317 -5.94 -4.64 6.87
N THR A 318 -7.23 -4.32 6.77
CA THR A 318 -7.70 -3.01 6.29
C THR A 318 -8.84 -2.45 7.14
N THR A 319 -9.53 -1.42 6.66
CA THR A 319 -10.75 -0.86 7.25
C THR A 319 -11.99 -1.40 6.56
N ARG A 320 -13.13 -1.44 7.26
CA ARG A 320 -14.40 -1.82 6.63
C ARG A 320 -14.78 -0.88 5.48
N TRP A 321 -14.36 0.39 5.53
CA TRP A 321 -14.61 1.35 4.46
C TRP A 321 -13.91 1.00 3.15
N VAL A 322 -12.87 0.16 3.20
CA VAL A 322 -12.25 -0.43 2.01
C VAL A 322 -12.94 -1.74 1.66
N ALA A 323 -13.03 -2.67 2.61
CA ALA A 323 -13.53 -4.03 2.36
C ALA A 323 -15.02 -4.08 1.93
N GLU A 324 -15.82 -3.11 2.36
CA GLU A 324 -17.26 -3.02 2.08
C GLU A 324 -17.59 -1.89 1.08
N ASP A 325 -16.59 -1.29 0.44
CA ASP A 325 -16.77 -0.23 -0.57
C ASP A 325 -17.45 -0.78 -1.84
N PRO A 326 -18.68 -0.37 -2.17
CA PRO A 326 -19.39 -0.89 -3.34
C PRO A 326 -18.83 -0.37 -4.66
N THR A 327 -17.93 0.61 -4.63
CA THR A 327 -17.29 1.16 -5.83
C THR A 327 -15.98 0.46 -6.17
N GLY A 328 -15.49 -0.43 -5.31
CA GLY A 328 -14.38 -1.36 -5.57
C GLY A 328 -14.83 -2.80 -5.29
N ASP A 329 -13.88 -3.74 -5.28
CA ASP A 329 -14.12 -5.14 -4.96
C ASP A 329 -12.87 -5.75 -4.32
N THR A 330 -12.53 -5.26 -3.13
CA THR A 330 -11.36 -5.74 -2.36
C THR A 330 -11.49 -7.21 -2.02
N VAL A 331 -12.71 -7.67 -1.70
CA VAL A 331 -12.97 -9.07 -1.33
C VAL A 331 -12.81 -9.97 -2.54
N GLY A 332 -13.40 -9.62 -3.69
CA GLY A 332 -13.22 -10.39 -4.92
C GLY A 332 -11.78 -10.39 -5.43
N LEU A 333 -10.99 -9.32 -5.20
CA LEU A 333 -9.55 -9.34 -5.45
C LEU A 333 -8.80 -10.31 -4.53
N ALA A 334 -9.14 -10.34 -3.24
CA ALA A 334 -8.54 -11.27 -2.29
C ALA A 334 -8.88 -12.74 -2.61
N GLU A 335 -10.11 -13.00 -3.08
CA GLU A 335 -10.52 -14.32 -3.56
C GLU A 335 -9.76 -14.72 -4.82
N GLU A 336 -9.54 -13.79 -5.74
CA GLU A 336 -8.79 -14.03 -6.99
C GLU A 336 -7.31 -14.35 -6.74
N ILE A 337 -6.66 -13.64 -5.82
CA ILE A 337 -5.27 -13.92 -5.42
C ILE A 337 -5.12 -15.34 -4.84
N SER A 338 -6.17 -15.85 -4.19
CA SER A 338 -6.18 -17.12 -3.46
C SER A 338 -5.20 -17.14 -2.26
N ASP A 339 -5.52 -17.93 -1.24
CA ASP A 339 -4.67 -18.14 -0.04
C ASP A 339 -4.32 -16.88 0.80
N VAL A 340 -4.94 -15.72 0.54
CA VAL A 340 -4.80 -14.53 1.40
C VAL A 340 -6.00 -14.37 2.32
N ALA A 341 -5.75 -14.30 3.62
CA ALA A 341 -6.78 -13.93 4.59
C ALA A 341 -6.90 -12.40 4.63
N LEU A 342 -7.99 -11.88 4.07
CA LEU A 342 -8.39 -10.49 4.18
C LEU A 342 -9.26 -10.30 5.41
N MET A 343 -8.89 -9.35 6.25
CA MET A 343 -9.69 -8.94 7.41
C MET A 343 -9.77 -7.42 7.51
N ALA A 344 -10.81 -6.93 8.18
CA ALA A 344 -10.98 -5.50 8.40
C ALA A 344 -11.38 -5.17 9.82
N THR A 345 -10.92 -4.00 10.29
CA THR A 345 -11.50 -3.37 11.48
C THR A 345 -12.93 -2.91 11.20
N LEU A 346 -13.82 -3.11 12.17
CA LEU A 346 -15.19 -2.61 12.19
C LEU A 346 -15.28 -1.26 12.91
N LEU A 347 -14.18 -0.48 12.90
CA LEU A 347 -14.18 0.90 13.38
C LEU A 347 -15.34 1.68 12.77
N ASN A 348 -16.06 2.38 13.62
CA ASN A 348 -17.22 3.18 13.29
C ASN A 348 -17.04 4.59 13.86
N MET A 349 -17.12 5.57 12.97
CA MET A 349 -16.98 7.00 13.26
C MET A 349 -18.30 7.77 13.11
N ALA A 350 -19.43 7.09 12.89
CA ALA A 350 -20.73 7.73 12.66
C ALA A 350 -21.18 8.60 13.84
N THR A 351 -20.81 8.22 15.06
CA THR A 351 -21.13 8.97 16.29
C THR A 351 -20.07 10.01 16.65
N SER A 352 -19.07 10.24 15.80
CA SER A 352 -18.04 11.23 16.09
C SER A 352 -18.64 12.64 16.18
N ARG A 353 -18.09 13.51 17.03
CA ARG A 353 -18.44 14.93 17.06
C ARG A 353 -17.77 15.75 15.95
N TYR A 354 -16.82 15.18 15.22
CA TYR A 354 -16.05 15.85 14.18
C TYR A 354 -16.54 15.46 12.78
N PRO A 355 -17.07 16.39 11.98
CA PRO A 355 -17.56 16.09 10.63
C PRO A 355 -16.51 15.44 9.72
N GLN A 356 -15.24 15.81 9.87
CA GLN A 356 -14.13 15.21 9.12
C GLN A 356 -13.90 13.73 9.43
N LEU A 357 -14.28 13.24 10.62
CA LEU A 357 -14.23 11.81 10.95
C LEU A 357 -15.49 11.10 10.45
N GLN A 358 -16.66 11.71 10.58
CA GLN A 358 -17.91 11.18 10.03
C GLN A 358 -17.83 10.96 8.51
N ALA A 359 -17.02 11.74 7.79
CA ALA A 359 -16.81 11.58 6.35
C ALA A 359 -16.32 10.19 5.92
N TYR A 360 -15.62 9.46 6.79
CA TYR A 360 -15.23 8.07 6.50
C TYR A 360 -16.45 7.17 6.27
N GLU A 361 -17.54 7.42 7.00
CA GLU A 361 -18.80 6.69 6.88
C GLU A 361 -19.54 6.94 5.57
N GLN A 362 -19.17 8.01 4.88
CA GLN A 362 -19.72 8.37 3.59
C GLN A 362 -18.85 7.84 2.45
N GLY A 363 -17.75 7.13 2.74
CA GLY A 363 -16.84 6.59 1.72
C GLY A 363 -15.73 7.55 1.29
N TYR A 364 -15.37 8.55 2.10
CA TYR A 364 -14.18 9.36 1.85
C TYR A 364 -12.96 8.78 2.56
N VAL A 365 -11.77 8.99 1.97
CA VAL A 365 -10.45 8.63 2.54
C VAL A 365 -10.21 7.12 2.69
N LYS A 366 -11.00 6.45 3.54
CA LYS A 366 -11.09 5.00 3.79
C LYS A 366 -9.87 4.37 4.48
N GLU A 367 -8.65 4.63 4.02
CA GLU A 367 -7.44 3.92 4.46
C GLU A 367 -6.16 4.71 4.16
N GLY A 368 -5.07 4.37 4.83
CA GLY A 368 -3.72 4.85 4.57
C GLY A 368 -2.86 4.79 5.83
N VAL A 369 -1.54 4.85 5.69
CA VAL A 369 -0.61 4.99 6.82
C VAL A 369 -0.80 3.90 7.89
N ALA A 370 -1.11 2.67 7.46
CA ALA A 370 -1.43 1.52 8.31
C ALA A 370 -2.71 1.64 9.19
N ALA A 371 -3.62 2.58 8.92
CA ALA A 371 -4.76 2.86 9.80
C ALA A 371 -5.61 1.62 10.12
N GLY A 372 -5.96 0.83 9.11
CA GLY A 372 -6.68 -0.43 9.32
C GLY A 372 -5.92 -1.42 10.20
N GLY A 373 -4.63 -1.59 9.94
CA GLY A 373 -3.77 -2.49 10.72
C GLY A 373 -3.57 -2.04 12.18
N CYS A 374 -3.36 -0.74 12.42
CA CYS A 374 -3.29 -0.18 13.76
C CYS A 374 -4.62 -0.33 14.52
N ALA A 375 -5.75 -0.11 13.85
CA ALA A 375 -7.06 -0.30 14.47
C ALA A 375 -7.34 -1.77 14.81
N ILE A 376 -6.94 -2.71 13.94
CA ILE A 376 -6.96 -4.16 14.24
C ILE A 376 -6.09 -4.44 15.47
N ALA A 377 -4.87 -3.90 15.50
CA ALA A 377 -3.93 -4.09 16.60
C ALA A 377 -4.47 -3.57 17.94
N ALA A 378 -5.21 -2.46 17.96
CA ALA A 378 -5.83 -1.96 19.18
C ALA A 378 -6.82 -2.96 19.81
N SER A 379 -7.63 -3.60 18.97
CA SER A 379 -8.50 -4.69 19.43
C SER A 379 -7.73 -5.95 19.79
N LEU A 380 -6.72 -6.32 19.00
CA LEU A 380 -6.03 -7.59 19.14
C LEU A 380 -5.07 -7.62 20.33
N TYR A 381 -4.37 -6.51 20.57
CA TYR A 381 -3.36 -6.38 21.62
C TYR A 381 -3.98 -5.98 22.97
N GLN A 382 -4.87 -4.99 22.98
CA GLN A 382 -5.39 -4.37 24.22
C GLN A 382 -6.91 -4.49 24.37
N GLY A 383 -7.59 -5.24 23.50
CA GLY A 383 -9.03 -5.47 23.61
C GLY A 383 -9.88 -4.22 23.40
N TRP A 384 -9.37 -3.18 22.73
CA TRP A 384 -10.14 -1.97 22.47
C TRP A 384 -11.33 -2.24 21.55
N ASP A 385 -12.48 -1.67 21.90
CA ASP A 385 -13.65 -1.61 21.04
C ASP A 385 -13.65 -0.34 20.15
N SER A 386 -14.66 -0.21 19.29
CA SER A 386 -14.79 0.93 18.38
C SER A 386 -14.95 2.24 19.13
N VAL A 387 -15.61 2.23 20.28
CA VAL A 387 -15.93 3.44 21.04
C VAL A 387 -14.64 4.01 21.64
N ARG A 388 -13.84 3.15 22.28
CA ARG A 388 -12.56 3.54 22.88
C ARG A 388 -11.55 4.01 21.84
N LEU A 389 -11.47 3.32 20.70
CA LEU A 389 -10.60 3.75 19.60
C LEU A 389 -11.05 5.10 19.03
N LEU A 390 -12.34 5.31 18.81
CA LEU A 390 -12.87 6.59 18.36
C LEU A 390 -12.53 7.72 19.36
N GLN A 391 -12.70 7.51 20.66
CA GLN A 391 -12.35 8.50 21.68
C GLN A 391 -10.87 8.91 21.62
N ALA A 392 -9.96 7.96 21.41
CA ALA A 392 -8.53 8.24 21.27
C ALA A 392 -8.22 9.07 20.01
N ILE A 393 -8.90 8.78 18.90
CA ILE A 393 -8.78 9.53 17.64
C ILE A 393 -9.34 10.95 17.82
N GLU A 394 -10.50 11.10 18.44
CA GLU A 394 -11.11 12.39 18.73
C GLU A 394 -10.27 13.25 19.66
N ALA A 395 -9.54 12.65 20.60
CA ALA A 395 -8.60 13.37 21.46
C ALA A 395 -7.39 13.92 20.68
N LEU A 396 -6.94 13.25 19.62
CA LEU A 396 -5.93 13.81 18.71
C LEU A 396 -6.50 14.94 17.86
N VAL A 397 -7.70 14.76 17.28
CA VAL A 397 -8.35 15.81 16.50
C VAL A 397 -8.60 17.06 17.35
N TYR A 398 -9.03 16.89 18.61
CA TYR A 398 -9.20 18.00 19.56
C TYR A 398 -7.90 18.78 19.80
N ARG A 399 -6.75 18.10 19.88
CA ARG A 399 -5.46 18.77 20.08
C ARG A 399 -4.96 19.48 18.83
N ALA A 400 -5.37 19.01 17.64
CA ALA A 400 -4.94 19.53 16.34
C ALA A 400 -5.77 20.75 15.88
N CYS A 401 -6.93 20.98 16.47
CA CYS A 401 -7.75 22.18 16.31
C CYS A 401 -7.39 23.20 17.39
#